data_AF-A0A133PK53-F1
#
_entry.id   AF-A0A133PK53-F1
#
_cell.length_a   1.000
_cell.length_b   1.000
_cell.length_c   1.000
_cell.angle_alpha   90.00
_cell.angle_beta   90.00
_cell.angle_gamma   90.00
#
_symmetry.space_group_name_H-M   'P 1'
#
loop_
_entity.id
_entity.type
_entity.pdbx_description
1 polymer ?
#
loop_
_entity_poly.entity_id
_entity_poly.type
_entity_poly.pdbx_seq_one_letter_code
_entity_poly.pdbx_strand_id
1 'polypeptide(L)' 'MRIYMAVTADKYEFPLYIADTATELAKIMGISRQVIYDGISKKHNGRYKGIKFVKVEIDEERKN' A
#
# COMPACT_ATOMS: atom_id res chain seq x y z
N MET A 1 -12.39 1.90 -8.55
CA MET A 1 -11.23 2.69 -8.08
C MET A 1 -10.11 1.80 -7.54
N ARG A 2 -8.86 2.28 -7.45
CA ARG A 2 -7.73 1.55 -6.84
C ARG A 2 -7.06 2.46 -5.81
N ILE A 3 -6.68 1.89 -4.68
CA ILE A 3 -5.95 2.58 -3.63
C ILE A 3 -4.68 1.80 -3.30
N TYR A 4 -3.60 2.53 -3.05
CA TYR A 4 -2.32 2.01 -2.59
C TYR A 4 -2.12 2.39 -1.13
N MET A 5 -1.75 1.42 -0.32
CA MET A 5 -1.61 1.59 1.12
C MET A 5 -0.26 1.07 1.58
N ALA A 6 0.38 1.86 2.45
CA ALA A 6 1.44 1.38 3.32
C ALA A 6 0.81 1.01 4.66
N VAL A 7 0.96 -0.23 5.07
CA VAL A 7 0.36 -0.79 6.28
C VAL A 7 1.42 -1.31 7.24
N THR A 8 1.10 -1.46 8.51
CA THR A 8 1.99 -2.13 9.45
C THR A 8 2.22 -3.59 9.04
N ALA A 9 3.40 -4.13 9.33
CA ALA A 9 3.73 -5.53 9.03
C ALA A 9 3.20 -6.55 10.06
N ASP A 10 2.25 -6.15 10.90
CA ASP A 10 1.59 -7.02 11.86
C ASP A 10 0.30 -7.64 11.28
N LYS A 11 -0.33 -8.54 12.04
CA LYS A 11 -1.51 -9.30 11.59
C LYS A 11 -2.74 -8.45 11.28
N TYR A 12 -2.80 -7.20 11.73
CA TYR A 12 -3.92 -6.30 11.55
C TYR A 12 -3.72 -5.33 10.37
N GLU A 13 -2.50 -5.23 9.84
CA GLU A 13 -2.18 -4.41 8.67
C GLU A 13 -2.74 -2.99 8.76
N PHE A 14 -2.43 -2.31 9.87
CA PHE A 14 -2.97 -0.98 10.14
C PHE A 14 -2.51 0.04 9.09
N PRO A 15 -3.41 0.81 8.46
CA PRO A 15 -3.05 1.79 7.45
C PRO A 15 -2.23 2.94 8.04
N LEU A 16 -1.01 3.13 7.53
CA LEU A 16 -0.15 4.26 7.88
C LEU A 16 -0.29 5.39 6.86
N TYR A 17 -0.29 5.04 5.58
CA TYR A 17 -0.46 5.98 4.47
C TYR A 17 -1.35 5.38 3.39
N ILE A 18 -2.15 6.23 2.76
CA ILE A 18 -3.14 5.88 1.74
C ILE A 18 -3.00 6.88 0.59
N ALA A 19 -2.99 6.39 -0.65
CA ALA A 19 -2.99 7.24 -1.85
C ALA A 19 -3.67 6.54 -3.02
N ASP A 20 -4.18 7.32 -3.97
CA ASP A 20 -4.83 6.79 -5.19
C ASP A 20 -3.81 6.20 -6.17
N THR A 21 -2.56 6.65 -6.10
CA THR A 21 -1.46 6.14 -6.92
C THR A 21 -0.24 5.71 -6.13
N ALA A 22 0.48 4.71 -6.65
CA ALA A 22 1.77 4.29 -6.09
C ALA A 22 2.81 5.42 -6.13
N THR A 23 2.71 6.34 -7.08
CA THR A 23 3.61 7.50 -7.20
C THR A 23 3.40 8.49 -6.05
N GLU A 24 2.17 8.76 -5.65
CA GLU A 24 1.86 9.62 -4.51
C GLU A 24 2.31 8.96 -3.20
N LEU A 25 2.01 7.68 -3.02
CA LEU A 25 2.47 6.93 -1.86
C LEU A 25 4.01 6.94 -1.73
N ALA A 26 4.70 6.79 -2.86
CA ALA A 26 6.16 6.87 -2.92
C ALA A 26 6.69 8.25 -2.51
N LYS A 27 6.03 9.33 -2.94
CA LYS A 27 6.38 10.70 -2.56
C LYS A 27 6.19 10.93 -1.06
N ILE A 28 5.06 10.50 -0.50
CA ILE A 28 4.77 10.62 0.94
C ILE A 28 5.84 9.90 1.77
N MET A 29 6.26 8.72 1.32
CA MET A 29 7.22 7.88 2.04
C MET A 29 8.70 8.18 1.73
N GLY A 30 9.00 9.02 0.75
CA GLY A 30 10.37 9.31 0.32
C GLY A 30 11.11 8.10 -0.28
N ILE A 31 10.39 7.19 -0.95
CA ILE A 31 10.97 5.98 -1.58
C ILE A 31 10.67 5.95 -3.08
N SER A 32 11.29 5.02 -3.81
CA SER A 32 10.97 4.85 -5.23
C SER A 32 9.65 4.09 -5.42
N ARG A 33 8.89 4.45 -6.47
CA ARG A 33 7.66 3.71 -6.86
C ARG A 33 7.92 2.23 -7.12
N GLN A 34 9.13 1.87 -7.55
CA GLN A 34 9.52 0.48 -7.81
C GLN A 34 9.53 -0.34 -6.53
N VAL A 35 9.96 0.23 -5.40
CA VAL A 35 9.96 -0.47 -4.11
C VAL A 35 8.52 -0.86 -3.70
N ILE A 36 7.54 -0.01 -3.99
CA ILE A 36 6.13 -0.29 -3.73
C ILE A 36 5.63 -1.42 -4.64
N TYR A 37 5.89 -1.33 -5.95
CA TYR A 37 5.48 -2.37 -6.90
C TYR A 37 6.12 -3.72 -6.63
N ASP A 38 7.42 -3.76 -6.32
CA ASP A 38 8.12 -4.95 -5.88
C ASP A 38 7.50 -5.49 -4.60
N GLY A 39 7.22 -4.61 -3.63
CA GLY A 39 6.47 -4.87 -2.40
C GLY A 39 5.22 -5.71 -2.63
N ILE A 40 4.37 -5.23 -3.55
CA ILE A 40 3.08 -5.82 -3.87
C ILE A 40 3.24 -7.09 -4.71
N SER A 41 3.98 -7.03 -5.82
CA SER A 41 4.10 -8.12 -6.80
C SER A 41 4.80 -9.35 -6.22
N LYS A 42 5.86 -9.15 -5.45
CA LYS A 42 6.62 -10.21 -4.78
C LYS A 42 6.00 -10.64 -3.45
N LYS A 43 4.86 -10.05 -3.07
CA LYS A 43 4.13 -10.34 -1.82
C LYS A 43 5.02 -10.22 -0.58
N HIS A 44 5.83 -9.15 -0.52
CA HIS A 44 6.70 -8.92 0.63
C HIS A 44 5.88 -8.74 1.90
N ASN A 45 6.25 -9.46 2.96
CA ASN A 45 5.55 -9.40 4.25
C ASN A 45 5.84 -8.13 5.06
N GLY A 46 6.80 -7.31 4.64
CA GLY A 46 7.15 -6.04 5.30
C GLY A 46 7.88 -6.16 6.63
N ARG A 47 8.13 -7.39 7.14
CA ARG A 47 8.60 -7.62 8.52
C ARG A 47 9.95 -6.96 8.83
N TYR A 48 10.86 -6.93 7.86
CA TYR A 48 12.19 -6.31 8.05
C TYR A 48 12.12 -4.77 8.15
N LYS A 49 11.18 -4.13 7.43
CA LYS A 49 11.03 -2.67 7.39
C LYS A 49 9.89 -2.16 8.28
N GLY A 50 9.13 -3.05 8.92
CA GLY A 50 7.92 -2.74 9.67
C GLY A 50 6.72 -2.30 8.81
N ILE A 51 6.88 -2.26 7.48
CA ILE A 51 5.87 -1.73 6.55
C ILE A 51 5.65 -2.71 5.41
N LYS A 52 4.39 -3.01 5.13
CA LYS A 52 3.91 -3.80 4.00
C LYS A 52 3.16 -2.90 3.02
N PHE A 53 3.23 -3.22 1.73
CA PHE A 53 2.50 -2.50 0.69
C PHE A 53 1.31 -3.32 0.20
N VAL A 54 0.14 -2.70 0.12
CA VAL A 54 -1.10 -3.33 -0.33
C VAL A 54 -1.73 -2.47 -1.42
N LYS A 55 -2.23 -3.13 -2.47
CA LYS A 55 -3.08 -2.52 -3.49
C LYS A 55 -4.49 -3.05 -3.28
N VAL A 56 -5.44 -2.15 -3.04
CA VAL A 56 -6.86 -2.48 -2.87
C VAL A 56 -7.60 -2.07 -4.14
N GLU A 57 -8.39 -2.99 -4.68
CA GLU A 57 -9.36 -2.68 -5.74
C GLU A 57 -10.71 -2.42 -5.06
N ILE A 58 -11.29 -1.25 -5.33
CA ILE A 58 -12.56 -0.80 -4.78
C ILE A 58 -13.54 -0.76 -5.93
N ASP A 59 -14.60 -1.55 -5.86
CA ASP A 59 -15.72 -1.41 -6.78
C ASP A 59 -16.57 -0.22 -6.33
N GLU A 60 -16.75 0.74 -7.24
CA GLU A 60 -17.69 1.84 -6.98
C GLU A 60 -19.11 1.31 -7.13
N GLU A 61 -19.70 0.81 -6.04
CA GLU A 61 -21.14 0.91 -5.71
C GLU A 61 -21.54 0.06 -4.48
N ARG A 62 -21.92 0.75 -3.40
CA ARG A 62 -23.30 0.75 -2.89
C ARG A 62 -23.51 2.02 -2.06
N LYS A 63 -24.08 3.04 -2.70
CA LYS A 63 -24.84 4.06 -1.98
C LYS A 63 -26.05 3.33 -1.39
N ASN A 64 -26.00 3.00 -0.10
CA ASN A 64 -27.20 2.70 0.67
C ASN A 64 -27.89 4.01 1.04
#